data_AF-A0A7S0BNE7-F1
#
_entry.id   AF-A0A7S0BNE7-F1
#
_cell.length_a   1.000
_cell.length_b   1.000
_cell.length_c   1.000
_cell.angle_alpha   90.00
_cell.angle_beta   90.00
_cell.angle_gamma   90.00
#
_symmetry.space_group_name_H-M   'P 1'
#
loop_
_entity.id
_entity.type
_entity.pdbx_description
1 polymer ?
#
loop_
_entity_poly.entity_id
_entity_poly.type
_entity_poly.pdbx_seq_one_letter_code
_entity_poly.pdbx_strand_id
1 'polypeptide(L)'
;SLASPEIKFKFQEETHEVVDAQTYEIRETNRMVEEFMLLANIAVAKKLVQQFPQCAMLRRHPRPLPEQFESLLKTAKSFGVELDVSSSKALNDSLNRAERVFRQDPYAANLLRILTTRCMTQAVYFSSGEVSAPEYVHYGLAAPIYTHFTSPIRRYADVIVHRLLAASLGYASLPQDLQNSKKMQEVADNINHRHRCAQYAARSSIALHTRILLRDKVIEEDARIVRLLSNALVVLVPK
;
A
#
# COMPACT_ATOMS: atom_id res chain seq x y z
N SER A 1 12.00 3.57 2.03
CA SER A 1 10.54 3.34 2.09
C SER A 1 10.03 2.99 0.70
N LEU A 2 8.99 2.15 0.59
CA LEU A 2 8.31 1.82 -0.68
C LEU A 2 7.07 2.70 -0.91
N ALA A 3 6.82 3.69 -0.05
CA ALA A 3 5.74 4.65 -0.19
C ALA A 3 5.90 5.43 -1.50
N SER A 4 4.84 5.47 -2.31
CA SER A 4 4.78 6.35 -3.47
C SER A 4 4.39 7.75 -3.02
N PRO A 5 5.04 8.80 -3.52
CA PRO A 5 4.64 10.18 -3.22
C PRO A 5 3.18 10.41 -3.67
N GLU A 6 2.39 11.08 -2.83
CA GLU A 6 1.04 11.51 -3.18
C GLU A 6 1.09 12.87 -3.89
N ILE A 7 0.34 13.03 -4.99
CA ILE A 7 0.20 14.30 -5.70
C ILE A 7 -1.05 15.01 -5.22
N LYS A 8 -0.94 16.30 -4.88
CA LYS A 8 -2.05 17.18 -4.55
C LYS A 8 -2.18 18.27 -5.59
N PHE A 9 -3.41 18.47 -6.06
CA PHE A 9 -3.75 19.55 -6.99
C PHE A 9 -4.23 20.78 -6.23
N LYS A 10 -3.80 21.96 -6.66
CA LYS A 10 -4.38 23.23 -6.25
C LYS A 10 -5.42 23.64 -7.29
N PHE A 11 -6.58 24.06 -6.78
CA PHE A 11 -7.68 24.52 -7.59
C PHE A 11 -7.86 26.03 -7.38
N GLN A 12 -8.15 26.75 -8.44
CA GLN A 12 -8.58 28.15 -8.35
C GLN A 12 -10.02 28.18 -7.81
N GLU A 13 -10.29 29.04 -6.83
CA GLU A 13 -11.57 29.02 -6.11
C GLU A 13 -12.78 29.40 -6.98
N GLU A 14 -12.58 30.29 -7.95
CA GLU A 14 -13.67 30.82 -8.78
C GLU A 14 -13.99 29.94 -10.00
N THR A 15 -12.96 29.43 -10.67
CA THR A 15 -13.09 28.66 -11.92
C THR A 15 -13.10 27.15 -11.67
N HIS A 16 -12.71 26.72 -10.46
CA HIS A 16 -12.45 25.31 -10.12
C HIS A 16 -11.43 24.63 -11.06
N GLU A 17 -10.58 25.41 -11.73
CA GLU A 17 -9.55 24.90 -12.61
C GLU A 17 -8.30 24.48 -11.82
N VAL A 18 -7.61 23.45 -12.32
CA VAL A 18 -6.36 22.98 -11.73
C VAL A 18 -5.23 23.93 -12.13
N VAL A 19 -4.66 24.62 -11.15
CA VAL A 19 -3.61 25.62 -11.39
C VAL A 19 -2.20 25.05 -11.17
N ASP A 20 -2.07 24.09 -10.25
CA ASP A 20 -0.77 23.56 -9.84
C ASP A 20 -0.90 22.12 -9.32
N ALA A 21 0.18 21.37 -9.40
CA ALA A 21 0.32 20.02 -8.84
C ALA A 21 1.58 19.97 -7.99
N GLN A 22 1.43 19.55 -6.73
CA GLN A 22 2.54 19.48 -5.78
C GLN A 22 2.63 18.10 -5.17
N THR A 23 3.85 17.59 -5.05
CA THR A 23 4.12 16.38 -4.29
C THR A 23 3.94 16.65 -2.80
N TYR A 24 3.14 15.82 -2.14
CA TYR A 24 2.93 15.89 -0.70
C TYR A 24 4.20 15.45 0.03
N GLU A 25 4.79 16.39 0.77
CA GLU A 25 5.98 16.16 1.56
C GLU A 25 5.64 15.43 2.88
N ILE A 26 6.31 14.30 3.12
CA ILE A 26 6.18 13.54 4.36
C ILE A 26 7.15 14.13 5.41
N ARG A 27 6.60 14.71 6.48
CA ARG A 27 7.37 15.29 7.58
C ARG A 27 7.55 14.31 8.73
N GLU A 28 8.44 14.62 9.67
CA GLU A 28 8.67 13.80 10.86
C GLU A 28 7.40 13.58 11.69
N THR A 29 6.55 14.60 11.80
CA THR A 29 5.25 14.49 12.49
C THR A 29 4.35 13.45 11.82
N ASN A 30 4.38 13.33 10.49
CA ASN A 30 3.62 12.29 9.79
C ASN A 30 4.13 10.89 10.16
N ARG A 31 5.45 10.71 10.20
CA ARG A 31 6.08 9.43 10.60
C ARG A 31 5.77 9.07 12.04
N MET A 32 5.81 10.04 12.95
CA MET A 32 5.46 9.84 14.36
C MET A 32 4.03 9.30 14.50
N VAL A 33 3.07 9.95 13.83
CA VAL A 33 1.66 9.50 13.85
C VAL A 33 1.53 8.11 13.22
N GLU A 34 2.23 7.84 12.13
CA GLU A 34 2.24 6.54 11.46
C GLU A 34 2.69 5.41 12.40
N GLU A 35 3.80 5.58 13.11
CA GLU A 35 4.33 4.58 14.05
C GLU A 35 3.34 4.28 15.20
N PHE A 36 2.73 5.30 15.80
CA PHE A 36 1.72 5.09 16.83
C PHE A 36 0.47 4.40 16.28
N MET A 37 0.04 4.74 15.06
CA MET A 37 -1.08 4.06 14.41
C MET A 37 -0.77 2.59 14.13
N LEU A 38 0.44 2.28 13.67
CA LEU A 38 0.89 0.90 13.45
C LEU A 38 0.89 0.10 14.76
N LEU A 39 1.44 0.66 15.83
CA LEU A 39 1.46 0.02 17.15
C LEU A 39 0.04 -0.26 17.67
N ALA A 40 -0.86 0.72 17.58
CA ALA A 40 -2.25 0.57 17.99
C ALA A 40 -2.97 -0.52 17.18
N ASN A 41 -2.80 -0.53 15.86
CA ASN A 41 -3.36 -1.53 14.96
C ASN A 41 -2.86 -2.95 15.29
N ILE A 42 -1.57 -3.13 15.56
CA ILE A 42 -0.98 -4.42 15.94
C ILE A 42 -1.49 -4.88 17.29
N ALA A 43 -1.56 -3.98 18.29
CA ALA A 43 -2.06 -4.29 19.63
C ALA A 43 -3.52 -4.78 19.59
N VAL A 44 -4.37 -4.07 18.85
CA VAL A 44 -5.77 -4.47 18.65
C VAL A 44 -5.87 -5.80 17.91
N ALA A 45 -5.10 -6.01 16.84
CA ALA A 45 -5.11 -7.28 16.11
C ALA A 45 -4.79 -8.48 17.01
N LYS A 46 -3.77 -8.37 17.87
CA LYS A 46 -3.40 -9.40 18.85
C LYS A 46 -4.54 -9.68 19.83
N LYS A 47 -5.15 -8.63 20.39
CA LYS A 47 -6.28 -8.75 21.33
C LYS A 47 -7.48 -9.44 20.67
N LEU A 48 -7.79 -9.11 19.43
CA LEU A 48 -8.93 -9.68 18.71
C LEU A 48 -8.74 -11.17 18.41
N VAL A 49 -7.57 -11.59 17.93
CA VAL A 49 -7.32 -13.03 17.65
C VAL A 49 -7.30 -13.85 18.93
N GLN A 50 -6.79 -13.29 20.03
CA GLN A 50 -6.82 -13.96 21.32
C GLN A 50 -8.26 -14.22 21.79
N GLN A 51 -9.16 -13.25 21.60
CA GLN A 51 -10.55 -13.36 22.07
C GLN A 51 -11.46 -14.11 21.08
N PHE A 52 -11.26 -13.89 19.78
CA PHE A 52 -12.13 -14.33 18.70
C PHE A 52 -11.30 -15.00 17.59
N PRO A 53 -10.65 -16.15 17.88
CA PRO A 53 -9.69 -16.76 16.95
C PRO A 53 -10.30 -17.19 15.61
N GLN A 54 -11.62 -17.40 15.56
CA GLN A 54 -12.33 -17.87 14.36
C GLN A 54 -13.04 -16.77 13.57
N CYS A 55 -13.07 -15.52 14.06
CA CYS A 55 -13.85 -14.46 13.38
C CYS A 55 -13.27 -13.05 13.56
N ALA A 56 -11.99 -12.92 13.91
CA ALA A 56 -11.34 -11.62 13.95
C ALA A 56 -11.16 -11.06 12.53
N MET A 57 -11.58 -9.80 12.33
CA MET A 57 -11.28 -9.04 11.11
C MET A 57 -9.82 -8.59 11.12
N LEU A 58 -9.01 -9.16 10.23
CA LEU A 58 -7.58 -8.89 10.10
C LEU A 58 -7.24 -8.39 8.70
N ARG A 59 -6.00 -7.92 8.53
CA ARG A 59 -5.46 -7.51 7.23
C ARG A 59 -4.06 -8.08 7.06
N ARG A 60 -3.87 -8.92 6.04
CA ARG A 60 -2.58 -9.54 5.71
C ARG A 60 -2.02 -8.96 4.42
N HIS A 61 -0.72 -9.14 4.24
CA HIS A 61 -0.04 -8.84 2.99
C HIS A 61 0.78 -10.08 2.63
N PRO A 62 0.24 -10.94 1.73
CA PRO A 62 0.91 -12.18 1.36
C PRO A 62 2.30 -11.93 0.78
N ARG A 63 3.21 -12.88 1.00
CA ARG A 63 4.52 -12.84 0.36
C ARG A 63 4.34 -12.94 -1.17
N PRO A 64 4.98 -12.07 -1.97
CA PRO A 64 4.94 -12.20 -3.42
C PRO A 64 5.68 -13.45 -3.89
N LEU A 65 5.20 -14.06 -4.97
CA LEU A 65 5.82 -15.25 -5.56
C LEU A 65 7.14 -14.86 -6.25
N PRO A 66 8.16 -15.73 -6.27
CA PRO A 66 9.45 -15.45 -6.91
C PRO A 66 9.33 -14.99 -8.37
N GLU A 67 8.41 -15.61 -9.12
CA GLU A 67 8.09 -15.30 -10.52
C GLU A 67 7.73 -13.81 -10.73
N GLN A 68 7.09 -13.19 -9.73
CA GLN A 68 6.71 -11.77 -9.79
C GLN A 68 7.92 -10.83 -9.81
N PHE A 69 9.09 -11.31 -9.38
CA PHE A 69 10.33 -10.55 -9.35
C PHE A 69 11.27 -10.83 -10.52
N GLU A 70 11.06 -11.87 -11.33
CA GLU A 70 12.04 -12.30 -12.35
C GLU A 70 12.48 -11.18 -13.29
N SER A 71 11.50 -10.45 -13.84
CA SER A 71 11.80 -9.31 -14.72
C SER A 71 12.57 -8.22 -14.00
N LEU A 72 12.21 -7.92 -12.74
CA LEU A 72 12.90 -6.91 -11.93
C LEU A 72 14.34 -7.33 -11.65
N LEU A 73 14.57 -8.59 -11.27
CA LEU A 73 15.90 -9.12 -10.99
C LEU A 73 16.79 -9.05 -12.23
N LYS A 74 16.27 -9.44 -13.40
CA LYS A 74 17.00 -9.35 -14.67
C LYS A 74 17.39 -7.90 -14.99
N THR A 75 16.46 -6.96 -14.85
CA THR A 75 16.71 -5.53 -15.08
C THR A 75 17.71 -4.97 -14.06
N ALA A 76 17.55 -5.26 -12.78
CA ALA A 76 18.48 -4.79 -11.74
C ALA A 76 19.90 -5.29 -12.02
N LYS A 77 20.05 -6.56 -12.40
CA LYS A 77 21.34 -7.17 -12.73
C LYS A 77 22.04 -6.49 -13.91
N SER A 78 21.29 -6.05 -14.94
CA SER A 78 21.89 -5.31 -16.06
C SER A 78 22.44 -3.93 -15.66
N PHE A 79 22.00 -3.38 -14.53
CA PHE A 79 22.56 -2.16 -13.94
C PHE A 79 23.59 -2.45 -12.83
N GLY A 80 24.07 -3.70 -12.71
CA GLY A 80 25.04 -4.09 -11.68
C GLY A 80 24.47 -4.17 -10.27
N VAL A 81 23.15 -4.29 -10.13
CA VAL A 81 22.46 -4.39 -8.84
C VAL A 81 21.96 -5.81 -8.62
N GLU A 82 22.36 -6.41 -7.51
CA GLU A 82 21.82 -7.70 -7.05
C GLU A 82 20.79 -7.47 -5.95
N LEU A 83 19.54 -7.87 -6.22
CA LEU A 83 18.44 -7.81 -5.26
C LEU A 83 18.21 -9.18 -4.62
N ASP A 84 17.95 -9.16 -3.31
CA ASP A 84 17.66 -10.36 -2.53
C ASP A 84 16.17 -10.40 -2.17
N VAL A 85 15.41 -11.33 -2.76
CA VAL A 85 13.97 -11.49 -2.56
C VAL A 85 13.62 -12.59 -1.54
N SER A 86 14.60 -13.06 -0.76
CA SER A 86 14.43 -14.12 0.24
C SER A 86 13.54 -13.72 1.41
N SER A 87 13.47 -12.43 1.75
CA SER A 87 12.62 -11.87 2.80
C SER A 87 12.38 -10.38 2.58
N SER A 88 11.39 -9.79 3.27
CA SER A 88 11.13 -8.35 3.20
C SER A 88 12.32 -7.52 3.70
N LYS A 89 13.02 -8.00 4.73
CA LYS A 89 14.24 -7.36 5.26
C LYS A 89 15.38 -7.43 4.24
N ALA A 90 15.68 -8.61 3.72
CA ALA A 90 16.75 -8.78 2.74
C ALA A 90 16.51 -7.97 1.45
N LEU A 91 15.25 -7.85 1.03
CA LEU A 91 14.87 -7.00 -0.09
C LEU A 91 15.08 -5.53 0.21
N ASN A 92 14.65 -5.05 1.38
CA ASN A 92 14.89 -3.67 1.77
C ASN A 92 16.38 -3.34 1.89
N ASP A 93 17.16 -4.26 2.47
CA ASP A 93 18.61 -4.09 2.64
C ASP A 93 19.34 -4.08 1.29
N SER A 94 18.94 -4.95 0.34
CA SER A 94 19.51 -4.95 -1.01
C SER A 94 19.12 -3.71 -1.82
N LEU A 95 17.88 -3.21 -1.69
CA LEU A 95 17.46 -1.92 -2.26
C LEU A 95 18.27 -0.75 -1.68
N ASN A 96 18.51 -0.72 -0.37
CA ASN A 96 19.34 0.32 0.27
C ASN A 96 20.79 0.26 -0.23
N ARG A 97 21.34 -0.93 -0.48
CA ARG A 97 22.67 -1.08 -1.09
C ARG A 97 22.70 -0.57 -2.54
N ALA A 98 21.63 -0.80 -3.30
CA ALA A 98 21.50 -0.34 -4.68
C ALA A 98 21.58 1.19 -4.82
N GLU A 99 21.15 1.95 -3.80
CA GLU A 99 21.28 3.42 -3.79
C GLU A 99 22.73 3.89 -3.96
N ARG A 100 23.71 3.09 -3.49
CA ARG A 100 25.14 3.42 -3.65
C ARG A 100 25.63 3.27 -5.08
N VAL A 101 25.01 2.39 -5.86
CA VAL A 101 25.29 2.16 -7.29
C VAL A 101 24.76 3.33 -8.11
N PHE A 102 23.57 3.81 -7.76
CA PHE A 102 22.93 4.96 -8.43
C PHE A 102 23.28 6.31 -7.81
N ARG A 103 24.46 6.45 -7.18
CA ARG A 103 24.85 7.71 -6.50
C ARG A 103 24.81 8.95 -7.41
N GLN A 104 25.05 8.76 -8.71
CA GLN A 104 25.03 9.82 -9.72
C GLN A 104 23.63 10.04 -10.33
N ASP A 105 22.68 9.11 -10.13
CA ASP A 105 21.27 9.26 -10.52
C ASP A 105 20.35 8.80 -9.38
N PRO A 106 20.11 9.64 -8.35
CA PRO A 106 19.23 9.30 -7.24
C PRO A 106 17.81 8.91 -7.68
N TYR A 107 17.38 9.38 -8.85
CA TYR A 107 16.07 9.04 -9.39
C TYR A 107 16.00 7.58 -9.90
N ALA A 108 17.09 7.04 -10.44
CA ALA A 108 17.16 5.62 -10.81
C ALA A 108 16.94 4.70 -9.60
N ALA A 109 17.44 5.07 -8.42
CA ALA A 109 17.17 4.34 -7.18
C ALA A 109 15.68 4.40 -6.78
N ASN A 110 15.05 5.57 -6.91
CA ASN A 110 13.60 5.73 -6.68
C ASN A 110 12.77 4.90 -7.68
N LEU A 111 13.16 4.90 -8.95
CA LEU A 111 12.52 4.10 -9.98
C LEU A 111 12.62 2.61 -9.65
N LEU A 112 13.77 2.12 -9.19
CA LEU A 112 13.92 0.73 -8.76
C LEU A 112 12.95 0.38 -7.62
N ARG A 113 12.77 1.29 -6.65
CA ARG A 113 11.77 1.11 -5.57
C ARG A 113 10.34 1.08 -6.11
N ILE A 114 9.98 1.97 -7.03
CA ILE A 114 8.66 2.00 -7.67
C ILE A 114 8.39 0.69 -8.42
N LEU A 115 9.35 0.20 -9.20
CA LEU A 115 9.25 -1.07 -9.92
C LEU A 115 9.12 -2.24 -8.95
N THR A 116 9.87 -2.22 -7.84
CA THR A 116 9.76 -3.23 -6.79
C THR A 116 8.36 -3.29 -6.18
N THR A 117 7.74 -2.14 -5.88
CA THR A 117 6.36 -2.08 -5.36
C THR A 117 5.35 -2.70 -6.33
N ARG A 118 5.59 -2.62 -7.65
CA ARG A 118 4.71 -3.23 -8.67
C ARG A 118 4.77 -4.76 -8.69
N CYS A 119 5.86 -5.36 -8.19
CA CYS A 119 6.00 -6.80 -8.03
C CYS A 119 5.27 -7.33 -6.77
N MET A 120 4.85 -6.44 -5.85
CA MET A 120 4.21 -6.84 -4.61
C MET A 120 2.77 -7.29 -4.81
N THR A 121 2.31 -8.20 -3.96
CA THR A 121 0.88 -8.55 -3.91
C THR A 121 0.08 -7.42 -3.24
N GLN A 122 -1.24 -7.49 -3.36
CA GLN A 122 -2.11 -6.56 -2.63
C GLN A 122 -2.34 -7.06 -1.21
N ALA A 123 -2.30 -6.13 -0.25
CA ALA A 123 -2.79 -6.41 1.10
C ALA A 123 -4.32 -6.56 1.09
N VAL A 124 -4.82 -7.55 1.82
CA VAL A 124 -6.24 -7.95 1.83
C VAL A 124 -6.75 -8.11 3.26
N TYR A 125 -7.99 -7.69 3.48
CA TYR A 125 -8.76 -8.05 4.67
C TYR A 125 -9.19 -9.51 4.59
N PHE A 126 -9.32 -10.16 5.74
CA PHE A 126 -9.76 -11.54 5.84
C PHE A 126 -10.32 -11.84 7.25
N SER A 127 -11.12 -12.90 7.35
CA SER A 127 -11.54 -13.48 8.63
C SER A 127 -10.48 -14.44 9.14
N SER A 128 -10.13 -14.35 10.42
CA SER A 128 -9.12 -15.23 11.04
C SER A 128 -9.50 -16.72 10.95
N GLY A 129 -10.79 -17.08 10.91
CA GLY A 129 -11.23 -18.48 10.76
C GLY A 129 -11.06 -19.06 9.35
N GLU A 130 -10.90 -18.24 8.31
CA GLU A 130 -10.77 -18.71 6.92
C GLU A 130 -9.31 -18.83 6.44
N VAL A 131 -8.34 -18.39 7.24
CA VAL A 131 -6.92 -18.38 6.88
C VAL A 131 -6.11 -19.00 8.01
N SER A 132 -5.04 -19.72 7.67
CA SER A 132 -4.16 -20.32 8.68
C SER A 132 -3.31 -19.26 9.39
N ALA A 133 -3.08 -19.41 10.70
CA ALA A 133 -2.33 -18.43 11.49
C ALA A 133 -0.92 -18.07 10.95
N PRO A 134 -0.13 -19.00 10.38
CA PRO A 134 1.15 -18.66 9.75
C PRO A 134 1.02 -17.68 8.56
N GLU A 135 -0.14 -17.60 7.93
CA GLU A 135 -0.40 -16.73 6.78
C GLU A 135 -0.96 -15.35 7.16
N TYR A 136 -1.15 -15.05 8.45
CA TYR A 136 -1.63 -13.74 8.91
C TYR A 136 -0.61 -12.62 8.69
N VAL A 137 0.64 -12.99 8.39
CA VAL A 137 1.76 -12.08 8.26
C VAL A 137 1.48 -10.95 7.28
N HIS A 138 1.95 -9.76 7.64
CA HIS A 138 1.92 -8.59 6.78
C HIS A 138 3.33 -8.33 6.24
N TYR A 139 3.65 -8.91 5.08
CA TYR A 139 4.98 -8.88 4.45
C TYR A 139 5.60 -7.47 4.39
N GLY A 140 4.84 -6.50 3.88
CA GLY A 140 5.32 -5.12 3.71
C GLY A 140 5.53 -4.33 5.00
N LEU A 141 4.96 -4.78 6.13
CA LEU A 141 5.15 -4.15 7.45
C LEU A 141 6.09 -4.97 8.34
N ALA A 142 6.54 -6.15 7.88
CA ALA A 142 7.24 -7.13 8.69
C ALA A 142 6.54 -7.45 10.03
N ALA A 143 5.20 -7.38 10.05
CA ALA A 143 4.39 -7.63 11.25
C ALA A 143 3.76 -9.02 11.19
N PRO A 144 3.79 -9.83 12.28
CA PRO A 144 3.21 -11.17 12.29
C PRO A 144 1.68 -11.16 12.22
N ILE A 145 1.05 -10.09 12.68
CA ILE A 145 -0.40 -9.91 12.67
C ILE A 145 -0.73 -8.42 12.56
N TYR A 146 -1.79 -8.08 11.85
CA TYR A 146 -2.19 -6.70 11.63
C TYR A 146 -3.70 -6.58 11.35
N THR A 147 -4.27 -5.43 11.67
CA THR A 147 -5.63 -5.03 11.28
C THR A 147 -5.70 -3.51 11.11
N HIS A 148 -6.82 -2.97 10.68
CA HIS A 148 -7.07 -1.53 10.71
C HIS A 148 -8.08 -1.20 11.81
N PHE A 149 -7.71 -0.24 12.66
CA PHE A 149 -8.53 0.21 13.79
C PHE A 149 -8.63 1.74 13.88
N THR A 150 -7.60 2.45 13.43
CA THR A 150 -7.38 3.88 13.74
C THR A 150 -8.15 4.89 12.87
N SER A 151 -9.08 4.46 12.01
CA SER A 151 -9.85 5.38 11.15
C SER A 151 -11.28 4.90 10.81
N PRO A 152 -12.16 4.65 11.81
CA PRO A 152 -13.54 4.18 11.60
C PRO A 152 -14.43 5.11 10.76
N ILE A 153 -14.15 6.41 10.76
CA ILE A 153 -14.94 7.40 9.99
C ILE A 153 -14.88 7.14 8.48
N ARG A 154 -13.74 6.65 7.97
CA ARG A 154 -13.46 6.53 6.52
C ARG A 154 -13.22 5.09 6.06
N ARG A 155 -13.31 4.11 6.96
CA ARG A 155 -13.07 2.69 6.64
C ARG A 155 -14.02 1.81 7.44
N TYR A 156 -14.81 1.01 6.72
CA TYR A 156 -15.77 0.10 7.36
C TYR A 156 -15.09 -1.08 8.09
N ALA A 157 -13.89 -1.50 7.65
CA ALA A 157 -13.12 -2.52 8.36
C ALA A 157 -12.84 -2.09 9.81
N ASP A 158 -12.43 -0.84 10.02
CA ASP A 158 -12.20 -0.28 11.34
C ASP A 158 -13.50 -0.29 12.17
N VAL A 159 -14.67 0.01 11.60
CA VAL A 159 -15.96 -0.09 12.32
C VAL A 159 -16.21 -1.51 12.85
N ILE A 160 -15.93 -2.54 12.04
CA ILE A 160 -16.06 -3.94 12.46
C ILE A 160 -15.08 -4.27 13.58
N VAL A 161 -13.82 -3.84 13.43
CA VAL A 161 -12.76 -4.03 14.43
C VAL A 161 -13.10 -3.32 15.74
N HIS A 162 -13.70 -2.12 15.69
CA HIS A 162 -14.21 -1.41 16.88
C HIS A 162 -15.31 -2.19 17.59
N ARG A 163 -16.27 -2.78 16.85
CA ARG A 163 -17.33 -3.63 17.43
C ARG A 163 -16.76 -4.89 18.07
N LEU A 164 -15.82 -5.55 17.40
CA LEU A 164 -15.09 -6.71 17.94
C LEU A 164 -14.32 -6.32 19.21
N LEU A 165 -13.62 -5.19 19.21
CA LEU A 165 -12.84 -4.73 20.36
C LEU A 165 -13.74 -4.41 21.55
N ALA A 166 -14.85 -3.69 21.32
CA ALA A 166 -15.85 -3.41 22.36
C ALA A 166 -16.39 -4.69 23.00
N ALA A 167 -16.69 -5.72 22.18
CA ALA A 167 -17.12 -7.02 22.69
C ALA A 167 -16.01 -7.76 23.44
N SER A 168 -14.76 -7.67 23.00
CA SER A 168 -13.61 -8.30 23.68
C SER A 168 -13.30 -7.70 25.07
N LEU A 169 -13.83 -6.50 25.32
CA LEU A 169 -13.69 -5.76 26.58
C LEU A 169 -14.96 -5.81 27.42
N GLY A 170 -16.03 -6.49 26.96
CA GLY A 170 -17.29 -6.59 27.68
C GLY A 170 -18.19 -5.34 27.64
N TYR A 171 -17.88 -4.35 26.80
CA TYR A 171 -18.71 -3.15 26.65
C TYR A 171 -20.02 -3.40 25.88
N ALA A 172 -20.05 -4.42 25.02
CA ALA A 172 -21.21 -4.80 24.23
C ALA A 172 -21.17 -6.30 23.90
N SER A 173 -22.31 -6.89 23.56
CA SER A 173 -22.34 -8.24 22.99
C SER A 173 -21.88 -8.23 21.53
N LEU A 174 -21.22 -9.30 21.09
CA LEU A 174 -20.80 -9.44 19.70
C LEU A 174 -22.02 -9.80 18.83
N PRO A 175 -22.38 -8.99 17.81
CA PRO A 175 -23.48 -9.32 16.91
C PRO A 175 -23.32 -10.70 16.28
N GLN A 176 -24.41 -11.47 16.18
CA GLN A 176 -24.38 -12.85 15.72
C GLN A 176 -23.77 -13.01 14.31
N ASP A 177 -24.02 -12.06 13.42
CA ASP A 177 -23.44 -12.07 12.07
C ASP A 177 -21.91 -11.97 12.07
N LEU A 178 -21.31 -11.29 13.04
CA LEU A 178 -19.86 -11.15 13.17
C LEU A 178 -19.19 -12.36 13.83
N GLN A 179 -19.97 -13.28 14.40
CA GLN A 179 -19.45 -14.52 14.98
C GLN A 179 -19.18 -15.58 13.91
N ASN A 180 -19.84 -15.50 12.76
CA ASN A 180 -19.70 -16.45 11.67
C ASN A 180 -18.52 -16.07 10.76
N SER A 181 -17.50 -16.92 10.72
CA SER A 181 -16.29 -16.70 9.91
C SER A 181 -16.57 -16.48 8.43
N LYS A 182 -17.50 -17.24 7.84
CA LYS A 182 -17.84 -17.12 6.41
C LYS A 182 -18.50 -15.79 6.11
N LYS A 183 -19.44 -15.35 6.94
CA LYS A 183 -20.06 -14.02 6.81
C LYS A 183 -19.02 -12.90 6.99
N MET A 184 -18.11 -13.05 7.95
CA MET A 184 -17.01 -12.12 8.15
C MET A 184 -16.11 -12.03 6.91
N GLN A 185 -15.84 -13.17 6.26
CA GLN A 185 -15.06 -13.24 5.03
C GLN A 185 -15.78 -12.59 3.84
N GLU A 186 -17.07 -12.82 3.67
CA GLU A 186 -17.89 -12.15 2.63
C GLU A 186 -17.81 -10.62 2.79
N VAL A 187 -17.89 -10.13 4.03
CA VAL A 187 -17.74 -8.70 4.33
C VAL A 187 -16.32 -8.23 4.01
N ALA A 188 -15.29 -9.00 4.38
CA ALA A 188 -13.90 -8.70 4.04
C ALA A 188 -13.67 -8.61 2.53
N ASP A 189 -14.25 -9.52 1.75
CA ASP A 189 -14.15 -9.56 0.28
C ASP A 189 -14.82 -8.35 -0.37
N ASN A 190 -16.00 -7.95 0.12
CA ASN A 190 -16.63 -6.72 -0.33
C ASN A 190 -15.79 -5.48 0.01
N ILE A 191 -15.22 -5.40 1.22
CA ILE A 191 -14.32 -4.29 1.60
C ILE A 191 -13.07 -4.28 0.70
N ASN A 192 -12.48 -5.44 0.42
CA ASN A 192 -11.34 -5.59 -0.48
C ASN A 192 -11.67 -5.09 -1.90
N HIS A 193 -12.81 -5.49 -2.44
CA HIS A 193 -13.28 -5.05 -3.74
C HIS A 193 -13.47 -3.52 -3.77
N ARG A 194 -14.19 -2.96 -2.80
CA ARG A 194 -14.43 -1.50 -2.71
C ARG A 194 -13.15 -0.71 -2.50
N HIS A 195 -12.20 -1.22 -1.71
CA HIS A 195 -10.89 -0.61 -1.52
C HIS A 195 -10.13 -0.52 -2.85
N ARG A 196 -10.15 -1.60 -3.65
CA ARG A 196 -9.52 -1.63 -4.97
C ARG A 196 -10.18 -0.64 -5.93
N CYS A 197 -11.51 -0.61 -5.99
CA CYS A 197 -12.25 0.37 -6.79
C CYS A 197 -11.91 1.81 -6.40
N ALA A 198 -11.84 2.11 -5.10
CA ALA A 198 -11.46 3.43 -4.60
C ALA A 198 -10.04 3.82 -5.02
N GLN A 199 -9.08 2.89 -4.98
CA GLN A 199 -7.71 3.13 -5.45
C GLN A 199 -7.65 3.41 -6.96
N TYR A 200 -8.42 2.67 -7.77
CA TYR A 200 -8.48 2.94 -9.21
C TYR A 200 -9.16 4.26 -9.54
N ALA A 201 -10.24 4.61 -8.84
CA ALA A 201 -10.89 5.90 -8.99
C ALA A 201 -9.95 7.05 -8.62
N ALA A 202 -9.23 6.95 -7.49
CA ALA A 202 -8.25 7.95 -7.08
C ALA A 202 -7.13 8.13 -8.11
N ARG A 203 -6.56 7.04 -8.64
CA ARG A 203 -5.54 7.09 -9.70
C ARG A 203 -6.06 7.70 -10.99
N SER A 204 -7.29 7.36 -11.38
CA SER A 204 -7.94 7.91 -12.58
C SER A 204 -8.22 9.41 -12.43
N SER A 205 -8.63 9.83 -11.23
CA SER A 205 -8.80 11.25 -10.89
C SER A 205 -7.48 12.00 -11.00
N ILE A 206 -6.38 11.47 -10.45
CA ILE A 206 -5.05 12.09 -10.60
C ILE A 206 -4.69 12.22 -12.08
N ALA A 207 -4.82 11.14 -12.86
CA ALA A 207 -4.52 11.17 -14.29
C ALA A 207 -5.36 12.18 -15.08
N LEU A 208 -6.65 12.33 -14.74
CA LEU A 208 -7.54 13.32 -15.34
C LEU A 208 -7.08 14.74 -15.04
N HIS A 209 -6.83 15.06 -13.76
CA HIS A 209 -6.45 16.41 -13.35
C HIS A 209 -5.05 16.78 -13.84
N THR A 210 -4.11 15.83 -13.93
CA THR A 210 -2.82 16.04 -14.61
C THR A 210 -3.02 16.39 -16.09
N ARG A 211 -3.92 15.71 -16.81
CA ARG A 211 -4.21 16.04 -18.22
C ARG A 211 -4.85 17.41 -18.40
N ILE A 212 -5.75 17.80 -17.48
CA ILE A 212 -6.35 19.13 -17.48
C ILE A 212 -5.27 20.20 -17.27
N LEU A 213 -4.39 20.00 -16.29
CA LEU A 213 -3.29 20.92 -15.98
C LEU A 213 -2.33 21.13 -17.16
N LEU A 214 -2.13 20.09 -17.97
CA LEU A 214 -1.19 20.09 -19.10
C LEU A 214 -1.83 20.43 -20.45
N ARG A 215 -3.16 20.56 -20.55
CA ARG A 215 -3.90 20.63 -21.83
C ARG A 215 -3.34 21.67 -22.79
N ASP A 216 -3.00 22.85 -22.28
CA ASP A 216 -2.58 24.00 -23.07
C ASP A 216 -1.13 24.41 -22.77
N LYS A 217 -0.33 23.49 -22.21
CA LYS A 217 1.06 23.73 -21.84
C LYS A 217 1.99 22.81 -22.61
N VAL A 218 3.08 23.38 -23.14
CA VAL A 218 4.22 22.62 -23.64
C VAL A 218 5.30 22.69 -22.56
N ILE A 219 5.65 21.54 -21.99
CA ILE A 219 6.65 21.44 -20.92
C ILE A 219 7.70 20.43 -21.36
N GLU A 220 8.97 20.83 -21.33
CA GLU A 220 10.11 19.96 -21.54
C GLU A 220 10.59 19.45 -20.18
N GLU A 221 10.59 18.12 -19.99
CA GLU A 221 11.04 17.48 -18.76
C GLU A 221 11.80 16.20 -19.06
N ASP A 222 12.73 15.88 -18.16
CA ASP A 222 13.47 14.62 -18.21
C ASP A 222 12.54 13.44 -17.93
N ALA A 223 12.68 12.37 -18.71
CA ALA A 223 11.94 11.14 -18.52
C ALA A 223 12.89 9.94 -18.37
N ARG A 224 12.39 8.86 -17.77
CA ARG A 224 13.10 7.57 -17.72
C ARG A 224 12.27 6.50 -18.41
N ILE A 225 12.93 5.69 -19.23
CA ILE A 225 12.29 4.55 -19.89
C ILE A 225 12.07 3.45 -18.86
N VAL A 226 10.81 3.04 -18.70
CA VAL A 226 10.43 1.96 -17.77
C VAL A 226 10.07 0.66 -18.48
N ARG A 227 9.70 0.73 -19.77
CA ARG A 227 9.43 -0.46 -20.59
C ARG A 227 9.70 -0.17 -22.06
N LEU A 228 10.37 -1.13 -22.71
CA LEU A 228 10.55 -1.17 -24.16
C LEU A 228 9.53 -2.15 -24.75
N LEU A 229 8.72 -1.67 -25.69
CA LEU A 229 7.83 -2.49 -26.51
C LEU A 229 8.37 -2.48 -27.95
N SER A 230 7.92 -3.41 -28.79
CA SER A 230 8.35 -3.48 -30.19
C SER A 230 8.03 -2.22 -31.00
N ASN A 231 7.00 -1.46 -30.60
CA ASN A 231 6.51 -0.27 -31.30
C ASN A 231 6.33 0.97 -30.41
N ALA A 232 6.73 0.91 -29.13
CA ALA A 232 6.51 2.02 -28.20
C ALA A 232 7.49 2.01 -27.03
N LEU A 233 7.76 3.20 -26.49
CA LEU A 233 8.47 3.39 -25.23
C LEU A 233 7.45 3.77 -24.15
N VAL A 234 7.49 3.09 -23.01
CA VAL A 234 6.78 3.56 -21.82
C VAL A 234 7.78 4.31 -20.97
N VAL A 235 7.48 5.57 -20.68
CA VAL A 235 8.32 6.45 -19.89
C VAL A 235 7.64 6.84 -18.57
N LEU A 236 8.43 7.10 -17.56
CA LEU A 236 8.01 7.72 -16.31
C LEU A 236 8.60 9.13 -16.26
N VAL A 237 7.73 10.12 -16.12
CA VAL A 237 8.10 11.51 -15.86
C VAL A 237 8.13 11.70 -14.33
N PRO A 238 9.27 12.06 -13.73
CA PRO A 238 9.45 12.21 -12.28
C PRO A 238 8.59 13.28 -11.61
N LYS A 239 8.24 14.31 -12.38
CA LYS A 239 7.69 15.59 -11.92
C LYS A 239 6.18 15.63 -12.08
#